data_AF-A0A6J4TVP6-F1
#
_entry.id   AF-A0A6J4TVP6-F1
#
_cell.length_a   1.000
_cell.length_b   1.000
_cell.length_c   1.000
_cell.angle_alpha   90.00
_cell.angle_beta   90.00
_cell.angle_gamma   90.00
#
_symmetry.space_group_name_H-M   'P 1'
#
loop_
_entity.id
_entity.type
_entity.pdbx_description
1 polymer ?
#
loop_
_entity_poly.entity_id
_entity_poly.type
_entity_poly.pdbx_seq_one_letter_code
_entity_poly.pdbx_strand_id
1 'polypeptide(L)'
;MAWTTNLLVIANRTVDSDELLRVLRDRALSGSIHVTLVAPADAGRVPATRRLEHAVERLKAQGISVQGSVGAPDPLVAVEEVWDPRRFDEIIVATLPTDVSRWMALDLPRRIARLTDAKVTHVVASRRANTRMPRAHA
;
A
#
# COMPACT_ATOMS: atom_id res chain seq x y z
N MET A 1 23.17 -4.53 16.32
CA MET A 1 21.69 -4.48 16.40
C MET A 1 21.18 -4.30 14.98
N ALA A 2 20.44 -5.26 14.44
CA ALA A 2 19.79 -5.04 13.14
C ALA A 2 18.69 -4.00 13.34
N TRP A 3 18.82 -2.85 12.69
CA TRP A 3 17.78 -1.81 12.69
C TRP A 3 16.56 -2.36 11.94
N THR A 4 15.37 -2.21 12.52
CA THR A 4 14.11 -2.55 11.85
C THR A 4 13.51 -1.27 11.28
N THR A 5 13.33 -1.20 9.97
CA THR A 5 12.69 -0.05 9.32
C THR A 5 11.18 -0.20 9.38
N ASN A 6 10.51 0.81 9.96
CA ASN A 6 9.05 0.85 10.08
C ASN A 6 8.47 1.66 8.91
N LEU A 7 7.69 0.99 8.07
CA LEU A 7 7.13 1.53 6.83
C LEU A 7 5.62 1.69 6.96
N LEU A 8 5.11 2.90 6.72
CA LEU A 8 3.69 3.14 6.54
C LEU A 8 3.35 3.01 5.06
N VAL A 9 2.49 2.07 4.69
CA VAL A 9 2.10 1.84 3.29
C VAL A 9 0.64 2.21 3.10
N ILE A 10 0.37 3.14 2.18
CA ILE A 10 -0.99 3.54 1.80
C ILE A 10 -1.32 2.93 0.45
N ALA A 11 -2.24 1.97 0.44
CA ALA A 11 -2.64 1.27 -0.77
C ALA A 11 -4.10 0.82 -0.64
N ASN A 12 -4.87 0.89 -1.73
CA ASN A 12 -6.24 0.38 -1.74
C ASN A 12 -6.43 -0.68 -2.83
N ARG A 13 -6.60 -0.29 -4.10
CA ARG A 13 -6.77 -1.24 -5.22
C ARG A 13 -5.46 -1.89 -5.68
N THR A 14 -4.36 -1.56 -5.01
CA THR A 14 -2.98 -1.90 -5.34
C THR A 14 -2.32 -2.71 -4.24
N VAL A 15 -3.05 -3.02 -3.16
CA VAL A 15 -2.56 -3.76 -1.98
C VAL A 15 -1.96 -5.11 -2.35
N ASP A 16 -2.44 -5.75 -3.42
CA ASP A 16 -2.03 -7.06 -3.90
C ASP A 16 -1.21 -7.00 -5.20
N SER A 17 -0.74 -5.81 -5.59
CA SER A 17 0.06 -5.62 -6.80
C SER A 17 1.46 -6.22 -6.66
N ASP A 18 1.94 -6.85 -7.74
CA ASP A 18 3.26 -7.49 -7.73
C ASP A 18 4.39 -6.44 -7.63
N GLU A 19 4.16 -5.22 -8.11
CA GLU A 19 5.08 -4.10 -7.96
C GLU A 19 5.25 -3.69 -6.50
N LEU A 20 4.16 -3.53 -5.75
CA LEU A 20 4.24 -3.20 -4.32
C LEU A 20 4.92 -4.32 -3.53
N LEU A 21 4.56 -5.57 -3.84
CA LEU A 21 5.19 -6.75 -3.20
C LEU A 21 6.70 -6.80 -3.49
N ARG A 22 7.12 -6.50 -4.72
CA ARG A 22 8.54 -6.47 -5.08
C ARG A 22 9.29 -5.40 -4.30
N VAL A 23 8.76 -4.18 -4.21
CA VAL A 23 9.39 -3.08 -3.45
C VAL A 23 9.55 -3.45 -1.97
N LEU A 24 8.52 -4.06 -1.37
CA LEU A 24 8.59 -4.50 0.03
C LEU A 24 9.57 -5.66 0.22
N ARG A 25 9.63 -6.61 -0.72
CA ARG A 25 10.58 -7.72 -0.68
C ARG A 25 12.02 -7.24 -0.81
N ASP A 26 12.31 -6.36 -1.77
CA ASP A 26 13.66 -5.84 -2.00
C ASP A 26 14.19 -5.08 -0.76
N ARG A 27 13.28 -4.41 -0.03
CA ARG A 27 13.59 -3.79 1.27
C ARG A 27 13.83 -4.82 2.38
N ALA A 28 13.01 -5.87 2.45
CA ALA A 28 13.18 -6.96 3.41
C ALA A 28 14.50 -7.73 3.22
N LEU A 29 15.03 -7.78 1.99
CA LEU A 29 16.34 -8.35 1.70
C LEU A 29 17.49 -7.45 2.18
N SER A 30 17.26 -6.14 2.28
CA SER A 30 18.27 -5.16 2.72
C SER A 30 18.33 -5.04 4.25
N GLY A 31 17.27 -5.46 4.95
CA GLY A 31 17.19 -5.43 6.41
C GLY A 31 15.80 -5.79 6.92
N SER A 32 15.68 -5.92 8.25
CA SER A 32 14.38 -6.16 8.89
C SER A 32 13.42 -5.01 8.61
N ILE A 33 12.21 -5.31 8.13
CA ILE A 33 11.16 -4.30 7.93
C ILE A 33 9.89 -4.68 8.68
N HIS A 34 9.18 -3.66 9.18
CA HIS A 34 7.83 -3.78 9.69
C HIS A 34 6.92 -2.88 8.88
N VAL A 35 5.89 -3.47 8.28
CA VAL A 35 4.96 -2.78 7.39
C VAL A 35 3.62 -2.57 8.10
N THR A 36 3.15 -1.33 8.13
CA THR A 36 1.75 -1.02 8.47
C THR A 36 1.03 -0.62 7.20
N LEU A 37 0.11 -1.47 6.74
CA LEU A 37 -0.66 -1.28 5.52
C LEU A 37 -2.01 -0.64 5.84
N VAL A 38 -2.24 0.58 5.37
CA VAL A 38 -3.51 1.29 5.53
C VAL A 38 -4.24 1.34 4.19
N ALA A 39 -5.44 0.78 4.17
CA ALA A 39 -6.35 0.88 3.03
C ALA A 39 -7.45 1.90 3.33
N PRO A 40 -7.50 3.04 2.63
CA PRO A 40 -8.63 3.95 2.72
C PRO A 40 -9.94 3.24 2.40
N ALA A 41 -10.96 3.45 3.25
CA ALA A 41 -12.26 2.84 3.06
C ALA A 41 -12.85 3.21 1.69
N ASP A 42 -13.42 2.23 0.99
CA ASP A 42 -14.16 2.48 -0.26
C ASP A 42 -15.49 1.73 -0.28
N ALA A 43 -16.43 2.26 -1.06
CA ALA A 43 -17.71 1.62 -1.35
C ALA A 43 -17.61 0.66 -2.56
N GLY A 44 -16.43 0.07 -2.79
CA GLY A 44 -16.20 -0.82 -3.93
C GLY A 44 -16.97 -2.15 -3.82
N ARG A 45 -17.07 -2.87 -4.94
CA ARG A 45 -17.76 -4.19 -5.02
C ARG A 45 -17.18 -5.23 -4.07
N VAL A 46 -15.87 -5.20 -3.84
CA VAL A 46 -15.18 -5.97 -2.79
C VAL A 46 -14.85 -4.99 -1.67
N PRO A 47 -15.18 -5.23 -0.40
CA PRO A 47 -14.82 -4.31 0.67
C PRO A 47 -13.30 -4.12 0.79
N ALA A 48 -12.84 -2.91 1.13
CA ALA A 48 -11.42 -2.62 1.37
C ALA A 48 -10.79 -3.61 2.38
N THR A 49 -11.55 -3.99 3.43
CA THR A 49 -11.13 -4.97 4.43
C THR A 49 -10.73 -6.31 3.82
N ARG A 50 -11.54 -6.90 2.92
CA ARG A 50 -11.23 -8.20 2.31
C ARG A 50 -9.98 -8.15 1.43
N ARG A 51 -9.78 -7.05 0.69
CA ARG A 51 -8.57 -6.87 -0.13
C ARG A 51 -7.34 -6.73 0.76
N LEU A 52 -7.47 -5.99 1.85
CA LEU A 52 -6.42 -5.78 2.82
C LEU A 52 -6.01 -7.08 3.50
N GLU A 53 -6.97 -7.88 3.99
CA GLU A 53 -6.72 -9.19 4.61
C GLU A 53 -5.92 -10.10 3.68
N HIS A 54 -6.37 -10.23 2.42
CA HIS A 54 -5.67 -11.04 1.42
C HIS A 54 -4.24 -10.53 1.12
N ALA A 55 -4.04 -9.21 1.06
CA ALA A 55 -2.72 -8.64 0.87
C ALA A 55 -1.79 -8.89 2.06
N VAL A 56 -2.30 -8.74 3.28
CA VAL A 56 -1.57 -9.03 4.53
C VAL A 56 -1.16 -10.49 4.58
N GLU A 57 -2.06 -11.42 4.26
CA GLU A 57 -1.75 -12.86 4.20
C GLU A 57 -0.64 -13.16 3.19
N ARG A 58 -0.74 -12.61 1.97
CA ARG A 58 0.29 -12.80 0.94
C ARG A 58 1.65 -12.26 1.38
N LEU A 59 1.70 -11.09 2.00
CA LEU A 59 2.94 -10.49 2.51
C LEU A 59 3.55 -11.32 3.65
N LYS A 60 2.72 -11.79 4.60
CA LYS A 60 3.16 -12.67 5.68
C LYS A 60 3.70 -14.00 5.16
N ALA A 61 3.07 -14.58 4.14
CA ALA A 61 3.54 -15.80 3.49
C ALA A 61 4.92 -15.64 2.81
N GLN A 62 5.36 -14.40 2.57
CA GLN A 62 6.70 -14.08 2.06
C GLN A 62 7.71 -13.75 3.17
N GLY A 63 7.34 -13.93 4.44
CA GLY A 63 8.19 -13.63 5.59
C GLY A 63 8.25 -12.14 5.96
N ILE A 64 7.38 -11.31 5.40
CA ILE A 64 7.34 -9.87 5.69
C ILE A 64 6.45 -9.63 6.91
N SER A 65 6.99 -8.94 7.94
CA SER A 65 6.19 -8.50 9.08
C SER A 65 5.25 -7.39 8.65
N VAL A 66 3.94 -7.70 8.59
CA VAL A 66 2.91 -6.74 8.16
C VAL A 66 1.67 -6.79 9.06
N GLN A 67 1.10 -5.61 9.31
CA GLN A 67 -0.21 -5.42 9.90
C GLN A 67 -1.08 -4.57 8.97
N GLY A 68 -2.38 -4.81 8.95
CA GLY A 68 -3.32 -4.09 8.10
C GLY A 68 -4.39 -3.38 8.91
N SER A 69 -4.71 -2.14 8.56
CA SER A 69 -5.92 -1.43 9.00
C SER A 69 -6.67 -0.79 7.84
N VAL A 70 -7.99 -0.65 8.00
CA VAL A 70 -8.81 0.18 7.12
C VAL A 70 -8.91 1.56 7.76
N GLY A 71 -8.54 2.60 7.01
CA GLY A 71 -8.57 3.99 7.48
C GLY A 71 -9.74 4.79 6.92
N ALA A 72 -9.72 6.10 7.16
CA ALA A 72 -10.70 7.02 6.59
C ALA A 72 -10.83 6.90 5.05
N PRO A 73 -12.00 7.21 4.46
CA PRO A 73 -12.19 7.18 3.01
C PRO A 73 -11.28 8.17 2.25
N ASP A 74 -10.99 9.31 2.87
CA ASP A 74 -10.00 10.25 2.36
C ASP A 74 -8.59 9.74 2.70
N PRO A 75 -7.72 9.53 1.70
CA PRO A 75 -6.40 8.97 1.92
C PRO A 75 -5.45 9.89 2.68
N LEU A 76 -5.65 11.21 2.63
CA LEU A 76 -4.83 12.15 3.40
C LEU A 76 -5.21 12.07 4.88
N VAL A 77 -6.50 12.01 5.19
CA VAL A 77 -7.00 11.80 6.56
C VAL A 77 -6.54 10.44 7.10
N ALA A 78 -6.62 9.39 6.29
CA ALA A 78 -6.16 8.05 6.70
C ALA A 78 -4.65 8.01 7.01
N VAL A 79 -3.84 8.84 6.35
CA VAL A 79 -2.43 9.02 6.69
C VAL A 79 -2.28 9.78 8.00
N GLU A 80 -2.98 10.90 8.14
CA GLU A 80 -2.91 11.76 9.33
C GLU A 80 -3.28 11.02 10.63
N GLU A 81 -4.27 10.13 10.56
CA GLU A 81 -4.70 9.31 11.71
C GLU A 81 -3.66 8.29 12.18
N VAL A 82 -2.76 7.87 11.29
CA VAL A 82 -1.81 6.77 11.55
C VAL A 82 -0.37 7.26 11.67
N TRP A 83 0.01 8.31 10.94
CA TRP A 83 1.38 8.80 10.87
C TRP A 83 1.86 9.32 12.23
N ASP A 84 3.01 8.80 12.66
CA ASP A 84 3.76 9.25 13.83
C ASP A 84 5.26 9.13 13.51
N PRO A 85 6.01 10.25 13.48
CA PRO A 85 7.45 10.23 13.14
C PRO A 85 8.30 9.47 14.17
N ARG A 86 7.76 9.13 15.34
CA ARG A 86 8.43 8.25 16.32
C ARG A 86 8.23 6.77 16.02
N ARG A 87 7.24 6.43 15.19
CA ARG A 87 6.85 5.04 14.86
C ARG A 87 7.23 4.63 13.45
N PHE A 88 7.31 5.58 12.52
CA PHE A 88 7.52 5.30 11.10
C PHE A 88 8.71 6.09 10.55
N ASP A 89 9.56 5.40 9.80
CA ASP A 89 10.74 5.99 9.16
C ASP A 89 10.42 6.53 7.76
N GLU A 90 9.44 5.92 7.07
CA GLU A 90 9.13 6.23 5.68
C GLU A 90 7.65 5.91 5.35
N ILE A 91 7.10 6.65 4.39
CA ILE A 91 5.77 6.41 3.84
C ILE A 91 5.89 5.91 2.40
N ILE A 92 5.20 4.83 2.07
CA ILE A 92 5.04 4.33 0.70
C ILE A 92 3.60 4.55 0.26
N VAL A 93 3.39 5.28 -0.82
CA VAL A 93 2.07 5.48 -1.42
C VAL A 93 1.99 4.64 -2.68
N ALA A 94 1.12 3.62 -2.70
CA ALA A 94 0.94 2.77 -3.87
C ALA A 94 -0.33 3.16 -4.62
N THR A 95 -0.20 3.62 -5.86
CA THR A 95 -1.34 4.05 -6.68
C THR A 95 -1.43 3.27 -7.98
N LEU A 96 -2.61 3.28 -8.61
CA LEU A 96 -2.75 2.89 -10.01
C LEU A 96 -2.12 3.97 -10.92
N PRO A 97 -1.92 3.68 -12.23
CA PRO A 97 -1.38 4.64 -13.18
C PRO A 97 -2.25 5.90 -13.26
N THR A 98 -1.61 7.03 -13.58
CA THR A 98 -2.15 8.39 -13.52
C THR A 98 -3.49 8.54 -14.23
N ASP A 99 -3.66 7.84 -15.35
CA ASP A 99 -4.86 7.91 -16.22
C ASP A 99 -6.15 7.42 -15.54
N VAL A 100 -6.02 6.70 -14.42
CA VAL A 100 -7.16 6.12 -13.67
C VAL A 100 -7.13 6.38 -12.17
N SER A 101 -6.08 7.02 -11.66
CA SER A 101 -5.92 7.24 -10.23
C SER A 101 -6.41 8.62 -9.83
N ARG A 102 -7.58 8.67 -9.17
CA ARG A 102 -8.12 9.91 -8.57
C ARG A 102 -7.12 10.54 -7.58
N TRP A 103 -6.25 9.75 -6.96
CA TRP A 103 -5.22 10.23 -6.04
C TRP A 103 -4.08 10.96 -6.76
N MET A 104 -3.76 10.57 -8.00
CA MET A 104 -2.77 11.26 -8.82
C MET A 104 -3.30 12.59 -9.35
N ALA A 105 -4.58 12.64 -9.73
CA ALA A 105 -5.24 13.89 -10.08
C ALA A 105 -5.24 14.92 -8.92
N LEU A 106 -5.08 14.45 -7.67
CA LEU A 106 -5.02 15.28 -6.46
C LEU A 106 -3.59 15.48 -5.92
N ASP A 107 -2.56 15.04 -6.67
CA ASP A 107 -1.14 15.11 -6.30
C ASP A 107 -0.84 14.57 -4.89
N LEU A 108 -1.52 13.46 -4.53
CA LEU A 108 -1.54 12.92 -3.17
C LEU A 108 -0.15 12.66 -2.56
N PRO A 109 0.84 12.03 -3.24
CA PRO A 109 2.16 11.78 -2.65
C PRO A 109 2.87 13.08 -2.24
N ARG A 110 2.76 14.13 -3.06
CA ARG A 110 3.35 15.43 -2.72
C ARG A 110 2.64 16.09 -1.55
N ARG A 111 1.32 15.95 -1.45
CA ARG A 111 0.54 16.47 -0.31
C ARG A 111 0.89 15.73 0.98
N ILE A 112 1.02 14.42 0.93
CA ILE A 112 1.46 13.62 2.08
C ILE A 112 2.86 14.04 2.52
N ALA A 113 3.82 14.15 1.60
CA ALA A 113 5.18 14.58 1.93
C ALA A 113 5.22 15.94 2.62
N ARG A 114 4.41 16.89 2.15
CA ARG A 114 4.30 18.22 2.79
C ARG A 114 3.60 18.19 4.16
N LEU A 115 2.64 17.29 4.35
CA LEU A 115 1.90 17.16 5.61
C LEU A 115 2.76 16.51 6.69
N THR A 116 3.53 15.49 6.33
CA THR A 116 4.21 14.62 7.29
C THR A 116 5.69 14.95 7.48
N ASP A 117 6.26 15.76 6.58
CA ASP A 117 7.71 16.00 6.43
C ASP A 117 8.52 14.69 6.26
N ALA A 118 7.83 13.60 5.90
CA ALA A 118 8.41 12.28 5.79
C ALA A 118 9.01 12.05 4.41
N LYS A 119 9.94 11.10 4.33
CA LYS A 119 10.31 10.51 3.05
C LYS A 119 9.10 9.76 2.49
N VAL A 120 8.62 10.19 1.32
CA VAL A 120 7.50 9.54 0.61
C VAL A 120 8.02 8.87 -0.65
N THR A 121 7.89 7.55 -0.73
CA THR A 121 8.14 6.78 -1.95
C THR A 121 6.82 6.48 -2.65
N HIS A 122 6.71 6.88 -3.91
CA HIS A 122 5.54 6.58 -4.74
C HIS A 122 5.79 5.32 -5.57
N VAL A 123 4.88 4.36 -5.46
CA VAL A 123 4.89 3.12 -6.25
C VAL A 123 3.68 3.13 -7.18
N VAL A 124 3.93 3.03 -8.48
CA VAL A 124 2.87 2.86 -9.48
C VAL A 124 2.69 1.37 -9.74
N ALA A 125 1.52 0.85 -9.39
CA ALA A 125 1.14 -0.52 -9.68
C ALA A 125 0.47 -0.60 -11.04
N SER A 126 0.81 -1.61 -11.83
CA SER A 126 0.05 -1.90 -13.05
C SER A 126 -1.35 -2.35 -12.68
N ARG A 127 -2.37 -1.95 -13.45
CA ARG A 127 -3.70 -2.55 -13.28
C ARG A 127 -3.52 -4.04 -13.55
N ARG A 128 -3.89 -4.90 -12.61
CA ARG A 128 -3.96 -6.34 -12.88
C ARG A 128 -4.83 -6.49 -14.13
N ALA A 129 -4.23 -6.87 -15.26
CA ALA A 129 -5.01 -7.34 -16.38
C ALA A 129 -5.81 -8.49 -15.78
N ASN A 130 -7.13 -8.32 -15.70
CA ASN A 130 -8.01 -9.38 -15.28
C ASN A 130 -7.73 -10.51 -16.27
N THR A 131 -6.92 -11.50 -15.90
CA THR A 131 -6.73 -12.70 -16.68
C THR A 131 -8.11 -13.34 -16.70
N ARG A 132 -8.91 -12.98 -17.70
CA ARG A 132 -10.03 -13.78 -18.16
C ARG A 132 -9.44 -15.16 -18.36
N MET A 133 -9.77 -16.10 -17.49
CA MET A 133 -9.59 -17.51 -17.80
C MET A 133 -10.26 -17.72 -19.17
N PRO A 134 -9.57 -18.28 -20.17
CA PRO A 134 -10.25 -18.67 -21.40
C PRO A 134 -11.34 -19.66 -20.99
N ARG A 135 -12.59 -19.37 -21.36
CA ARG A 135 -13.68 -20.35 -21.24
C ARG A 135 -13.23 -21.58 -22.02
N ALA A 136 -13.00 -22.68 -21.31
CA ALA A 136 -12.92 -23.99 -21.93
C ALA A 136 -14.30 -24.22 -22.59
N HIS A 137 -14.32 -24.15 -23.91
CA HIS A 137 -15.42 -24.66 -24.70
C HIS A 137 -15.37 -26.19 -24.59
N ALA A 138 -16.44 -26.77 -24.04
CA ALA A 138 -16.79 -28.17 -24.21
C ALA A 138 -17.92 -28.25 -25.24
#